data_AF-A0A1A8X478-F1
#
_entry.id   AF-A0A1A8X478-F1
#
_cell.length_a   1.000
_cell.length_b   1.000
_cell.length_c   1.000
_cell.angle_alpha   90.00
_cell.angle_beta   90.00
_cell.angle_gamma   90.00
#
_symmetry.space_group_name_H-M   'P 1'
#
loop_
_entity.id
_entity.type
_entity.pdbx_description
1 polymer ?
#
loop_
_entity_poly.entity_id
_entity_poly.type
_entity_poly.pdbx_seq_one_letter_code
_entity_poly.pdbx_strand_id
1 'polypeptide(L)'
;MGFAGATADCFTLLDKFETKIDEYPNQLLRSCVELAKLWRTDRYLRHLEAVLIVADKDVLLEVTGNGDVLEPSGNVLGTGSGGPYAIAAARALYDVENLSAKDIAFKAMNIAADMCCHTNNNFICETL
;
A
#
# COMPACT_ATOMS: atom_id res chain seq x y z
N MET A 1 1.85 -0.04 -6.80
CA MET A 1 2.16 0.81 -5.64
C MET A 1 0.91 1.62 -5.28
N GLY A 2 0.60 1.77 -4.00
CA GLY A 2 -0.41 2.68 -3.47
C GLY A 2 0.17 3.55 -2.35
N PHE A 3 -0.37 4.76 -2.17
CA PHE A 3 0.16 5.76 -1.25
C PHE A 3 -0.96 6.53 -0.56
N ALA A 4 -0.80 6.82 0.73
CA ALA A 4 -1.67 7.72 1.47
C ALA A 4 -0.84 8.89 2.05
N GLY A 5 -1.14 10.11 1.61
CA GLY A 5 -0.44 11.33 2.01
C GLY A 5 -0.59 12.45 0.98
N ALA A 6 0.27 13.46 1.04
CA ALA A 6 0.28 14.54 0.06
C ALA A 6 0.83 14.08 -1.31
N THR A 7 0.27 14.59 -2.40
CA THR A 7 0.67 14.20 -3.77
C THR A 7 2.15 14.46 -4.07
N ALA A 8 2.72 15.55 -3.53
CA ALA A 8 4.15 15.86 -3.73
C ALA A 8 5.07 14.82 -3.08
N ASP A 9 4.68 14.31 -1.91
CA ASP A 9 5.41 13.28 -1.17
C ASP A 9 5.35 11.95 -1.94
N CYS A 10 4.19 11.65 -2.53
CA CYS A 10 4.00 10.48 -3.39
C CYS A 10 4.99 10.45 -4.55
N PHE A 11 5.08 11.54 -5.32
CA PHE A 11 6.00 11.61 -6.47
C PHE A 11 7.46 11.49 -6.03
N THR A 12 7.82 12.16 -4.93
CA THR A 12 9.18 12.09 -4.39
C THR A 12 9.55 10.66 -4.01
N LEU A 13 8.67 9.94 -3.33
CA LEU A 13 8.92 8.55 -2.92
C LEU A 13 8.87 7.58 -4.10
N LEU A 14 8.02 7.84 -5.09
CA LEU A 14 7.97 7.05 -6.33
C LEU A 14 9.30 7.13 -7.07
N ASP A 15 9.85 8.32 -7.30
CA ASP A 15 11.14 8.50 -7.98
C ASP A 15 12.28 7.76 -7.25
N LYS A 16 12.29 7.83 -5.91
CA LYS A 16 13.28 7.10 -5.10
C LYS A 16 13.08 5.60 -5.16
N PHE A 17 11.83 5.14 -5.17
CA PHE A 17 11.50 3.73 -5.26
C PHE A 17 11.90 3.14 -6.62
N GLU A 18 11.61 3.83 -7.73
CA GLU A 18 12.03 3.41 -9.07
C GLU A 18 13.55 3.25 -9.14
N THR A 19 14.30 4.20 -8.58
CA THR A 19 15.77 4.08 -8.45
C THR A 19 16.18 2.80 -7.71
N LYS A 20 15.47 2.42 -6.64
CA LYS A 20 15.75 1.17 -5.89
C LYS A 20 15.32 -0.09 -6.62
N ILE A 21 14.33 -0.02 -7.50
CA ILE A 21 13.95 -1.15 -8.35
C ILE A 21 15.02 -1.38 -9.42
N ASP A 22 15.54 -0.31 -10.02
CA ASP A 22 16.61 -0.38 -11.03
C ASP A 22 17.94 -0.89 -10.44
N GLU A 23 18.28 -0.47 -9.20
CA GLU A 23 19.45 -0.97 -8.47
C GLU A 23 19.33 -2.46 -8.11
N TYR A 24 18.12 -2.95 -7.85
CA TYR A 24 17.86 -4.33 -7.41
C TYR A 24 16.74 -5.01 -8.22
N PRO A 25 16.98 -5.34 -9.49
CA PRO A 25 15.96 -5.95 -10.35
C PRO A 25 15.43 -7.26 -9.78
N ASN A 26 14.10 -7.44 -9.85
CA ASN A 26 13.37 -8.62 -9.34
C ASN A 26 13.54 -8.89 -7.83
N GLN A 27 13.96 -7.90 -7.04
CA GLN A 27 14.11 -8.03 -5.59
C GLN A 27 13.26 -7.00 -4.86
N LEU A 28 11.93 -7.08 -5.02
CA LEU A 28 10.98 -6.09 -4.50
C LEU A 28 11.16 -5.82 -3.00
N LEU A 29 11.28 -6.89 -2.20
CA LEU A 29 11.51 -6.79 -0.75
C LEU A 29 12.80 -6.01 -0.44
N ARG A 30 13.88 -6.27 -1.19
CA ARG A 30 15.16 -5.58 -1.00
C ARG A 30 15.04 -4.11 -1.38
N SER A 31 14.40 -3.79 -2.50
CA SER A 31 14.15 -2.41 -2.92
C SER A 31 13.34 -1.64 -1.87
N CYS A 32 12.33 -2.28 -1.25
CA CYS A 32 11.56 -1.70 -0.15
C CYS A 32 12.41 -1.46 1.10
N VAL A 33 13.26 -2.42 1.48
CA VAL A 33 14.18 -2.27 2.63
C VAL A 33 15.18 -1.13 2.43
N GLU A 34 15.77 -1.02 1.24
CA GLU A 34 16.69 0.07 0.94
C GLU A 34 16.00 1.43 0.83
N LEU A 35 14.75 1.47 0.31
CA LEU A 35 13.92 2.67 0.36
C LEU A 35 13.63 3.07 1.82
N ALA A 36 13.23 2.13 2.68
CA ALA A 36 12.89 2.40 4.07
C ALA A 36 14.10 2.97 4.85
N LYS A 37 15.30 2.42 4.61
CA LYS A 37 16.55 2.96 5.16
C LYS A 37 16.84 4.38 4.67
N LEU A 38 16.69 4.63 3.36
CA LEU A 38 16.86 5.96 2.78
C LEU A 38 15.85 6.95 3.38
N TRP A 39 14.58 6.55 3.45
CA TRP A 39 13.49 7.37 3.97
C TRP A 39 13.76 7.79 5.42
N ARG A 40 14.19 6.85 6.28
CA ARG A 40 14.49 7.12 7.69
C ARG A 40 15.71 8.04 7.89
N THR A 41 16.70 7.95 6.99
CA THR A 41 17.99 8.67 7.14
C THR A 41 17.99 10.03 6.45
N ASP A 42 17.21 10.21 5.39
CA ASP A 42 17.14 11.45 4.65
C ASP A 42 16.46 12.57 5.47
N ARG A 43 17.10 13.75 5.47
CA ARG A 43 16.66 14.90 6.28
C ARG A 43 15.25 15.37 5.93
N TYR A 44 14.85 15.26 4.66
CA TYR A 44 13.54 15.72 4.18
C TYR A 44 12.51 14.59 4.27
N LEU A 45 12.86 13.38 3.82
CA LEU A 45 11.89 12.28 3.75
C LEU A 45 11.38 11.84 5.11
N ARG A 46 12.20 11.88 6.16
CA ARG A 46 11.79 11.43 7.52
C ARG A 46 10.62 12.20 8.15
N HIS A 47 10.27 13.36 7.58
CA HIS A 47 9.15 14.18 8.05
C HIS A 47 7.83 13.87 7.34
N LEU A 48 7.84 12.94 6.38
CA LEU A 48 6.64 12.52 5.67
C LEU A 48 5.81 11.59 6.56
N GLU A 49 4.56 11.99 6.83
CA GLU A 49 3.57 11.18 7.55
C GLU A 49 2.81 10.26 6.60
N ALA A 50 3.53 9.57 5.73
CA ALA A 50 2.96 8.77 4.68
C ALA A 50 3.22 7.28 4.86
N VAL A 51 2.29 6.48 4.32
CA VAL A 51 2.40 5.02 4.26
C VAL A 51 2.34 4.59 2.80
N LEU A 52 3.25 3.70 2.43
CA LEU A 52 3.39 3.15 1.09
C LEU A 52 2.99 1.67 1.10
N ILE A 53 2.12 1.27 0.18
CA ILE A 53 1.80 -0.15 -0.08
C ILE A 53 2.42 -0.53 -1.42
N VAL A 54 3.19 -1.61 -1.43
CA VAL A 54 3.87 -2.13 -2.61
C VAL A 54 3.53 -3.61 -2.75
N ALA A 55 3.25 -4.07 -3.97
CA ALA A 55 2.92 -5.46 -4.22
C ALA A 55 3.47 -5.90 -5.58
N ASP A 56 3.88 -7.17 -5.65
CA ASP A 56 4.04 -7.92 -6.89
C ASP A 56 3.25 -9.24 -6.79
N LYS A 57 3.55 -10.20 -7.67
CA LYS A 57 2.90 -11.51 -7.71
C LYS A 57 3.23 -12.40 -6.50
N ASP A 58 4.32 -12.11 -5.79
CA ASP A 58 4.90 -12.96 -4.74
C ASP A 58 4.76 -12.33 -3.35
N VAL A 59 4.88 -11.00 -3.22
CA VAL A 59 4.86 -10.29 -1.94
C VAL A 59 3.94 -9.07 -1.93
N LEU A 60 3.41 -8.76 -0.75
CA LEU A 60 2.61 -7.57 -0.45
C LEU A 60 3.18 -6.89 0.81
N LEU A 61 3.65 -5.66 0.66
CA LEU A 61 4.46 -4.95 1.65
C LEU A 61 3.87 -3.59 2.01
N GLU A 62 3.90 -3.27 3.30
CA GLU A 62 3.73 -1.92 3.83
C GLU A 62 5.11 -1.33 4.17
N VAL A 63 5.37 -0.10 3.73
CA VAL A 63 6.63 0.61 3.97
C VAL A 63 6.33 1.97 4.59
N THR A 64 7.04 2.32 5.66
CA THR A 64 6.83 3.56 6.42
C THR A 64 8.10 4.41 6.53
N GLY A 65 7.94 5.71 6.80
CA GLY A 65 9.06 6.62 7.08
C GLY A 65 9.83 6.32 8.37
N ASN A 66 9.28 5.46 9.24
CA ASN A 66 9.99 4.96 10.42
C ASN A 66 11.02 3.89 10.06
N GLY A 67 11.08 3.45 8.80
CA GLY A 67 11.99 2.39 8.35
C GLY A 67 11.41 0.99 8.50
N ASP A 68 10.09 0.88 8.70
CA ASP A 68 9.41 -0.41 8.79
C ASP A 68 9.11 -0.94 7.38
N VAL A 69 9.29 -2.25 7.20
CA VAL A 69 8.88 -3.01 6.01
C VAL A 69 8.17 -4.26 6.50
N LEU A 70 6.86 -4.32 6.29
CA LEU A 70 5.99 -5.32 6.92
C LEU A 70 5.13 -6.05 5.88
N GLU A 71 5.01 -7.37 6.03
CA GLU A 71 4.03 -8.18 5.30
C GLU A 71 2.78 -8.40 6.16
N PRO A 72 1.57 -8.39 5.57
CA PRO A 72 0.35 -8.66 6.30
C PRO A 72 0.23 -10.13 6.66
N SER A 73 -0.33 -10.43 7.84
CA SER A 73 -0.61 -11.82 8.24
C SER A 73 -1.79 -12.48 7.50
N GLY A 74 -2.42 -11.80 6.53
CA GLY A 74 -3.65 -12.24 5.89
C GLY A 74 -3.80 -11.78 4.44
N ASN A 75 -2.68 -11.54 3.74
CA ASN A 75 -2.63 -11.17 2.31
C ASN A 75 -3.51 -9.97 1.90
N VAL A 76 -3.85 -9.12 2.87
CA VAL A 76 -4.67 -7.93 2.68
C VAL A 76 -3.98 -6.79 3.42
N LEU A 77 -3.71 -5.70 2.70
CA LEU A 77 -3.27 -4.42 3.25
C LEU A 77 -4.24 -3.33 2.81
N GLY A 78 -4.32 -2.27 3.61
CA GLY A 78 -5.11 -1.08 3.32
C GLY A 78 -4.54 0.09 4.08
N THR A 79 -4.53 1.26 3.44
CA THR A 79 -4.01 2.50 4.02
C THR A 79 -5.00 3.64 3.81
N GLY A 80 -4.73 4.79 4.42
CA GLY A 80 -5.62 5.94 4.43
C GLY A 80 -6.77 5.82 5.43
N SER A 81 -7.62 6.84 5.46
CA SER A 81 -8.71 6.98 6.43
C SER A 81 -9.72 5.83 6.40
N GLY A 82 -10.03 5.29 5.21
CA GLY A 82 -10.91 4.13 5.03
C GLY A 82 -10.23 2.77 5.18
N GLY A 83 -8.91 2.75 5.37
CA GLY A 83 -8.08 1.53 5.35
C GLY A 83 -8.56 0.44 6.31
N PRO A 84 -8.81 0.73 7.60
CA PRO A 84 -9.26 -0.30 8.55
C PRO A 84 -10.59 -0.97 8.17
N TYR A 85 -11.54 -0.21 7.61
CA TYR A 85 -12.83 -0.76 7.16
C TYR A 85 -12.66 -1.66 5.94
N ALA A 86 -11.85 -1.21 4.96
CA ALA A 86 -11.53 -1.99 3.79
C ALA A 86 -10.81 -3.30 4.15
N ILE A 87 -9.80 -3.25 5.04
CA ILE A 87 -9.09 -4.45 5.49
C ILE A 87 -10.04 -5.43 6.18
N ALA A 88 -10.88 -4.94 7.10
CA ALA A 88 -11.83 -5.80 7.83
C ALA A 88 -12.80 -6.50 6.87
N ALA A 89 -13.37 -5.74 5.92
CA ALA A 89 -14.28 -6.28 4.91
C ALA A 89 -13.58 -7.27 3.97
N ALA A 90 -12.39 -6.93 3.46
CA ALA A 90 -11.63 -7.79 2.57
C ALA A 90 -11.23 -9.11 3.25
N ARG A 91 -10.80 -9.05 4.52
CA ARG A 91 -10.47 -10.25 5.30
C ARG A 91 -11.69 -11.15 5.50
N ALA A 92 -12.87 -10.57 5.74
CA ALA A 92 -14.11 -11.35 5.87
C ALA A 92 -14.55 -12.00 4.54
N LEU A 93 -14.16 -11.43 3.40
CA LEU A 93 -14.48 -11.93 2.06
C LEU A 93 -13.41 -12.87 1.48
N TYR A 94 -12.24 -12.98 2.12
CA TYR A 94 -11.08 -13.66 1.56
C TYR A 94 -11.32 -15.16 1.34
N ASP A 95 -12.03 -15.81 2.26
CA ASP A 95 -12.33 -17.24 2.21
C ASP A 95 -13.69 -17.56 1.55
N VAL A 96 -14.34 -16.55 0.95
CA VAL A 96 -15.62 -16.73 0.26
C VAL A 96 -15.38 -17.26 -1.14
N GLU A 97 -15.94 -18.44 -1.42
CA GLU A 97 -15.82 -19.08 -2.73
C GLU A 97 -16.37 -18.18 -3.86
N ASN A 98 -15.78 -18.32 -5.04
CA ASN A 98 -16.17 -17.62 -6.28
C ASN A 98 -16.00 -16.09 -6.24
N LEU A 99 -15.20 -15.55 -5.33
CA LEU A 99 -14.77 -14.15 -5.38
C LEU A 99 -13.33 -14.06 -5.89
N SER A 100 -13.11 -13.23 -6.93
CA SER A 100 -11.76 -12.87 -7.36
C SER A 100 -11.15 -11.82 -6.43
N ALA A 101 -9.83 -11.64 -6.45
CA ALA A 101 -9.16 -10.57 -5.72
C ALA A 101 -9.72 -9.18 -6.05
N LYS A 102 -10.10 -8.96 -7.32
CA LYS A 102 -10.77 -7.74 -7.78
C LYS A 102 -12.14 -7.56 -7.13
N ASP A 103 -12.94 -8.62 -7.06
CA ASP A 103 -14.28 -8.56 -6.44
C ASP A 103 -14.17 -8.26 -4.95
N ILE A 104 -13.21 -8.89 -4.26
CA ILE A 104 -12.92 -8.65 -2.84
C ILE A 104 -12.53 -7.18 -2.64
N ALA A 105 -11.57 -6.67 -3.41
CA ALA A 105 -11.11 -5.28 -3.31
C ALA A 105 -12.25 -4.29 -3.54
N PHE A 106 -13.06 -4.45 -4.59
CA PHE A 106 -14.18 -3.56 -4.86
C PHE A 106 -15.27 -3.62 -3.79
N LYS A 107 -15.65 -4.82 -3.33
CA LYS A 107 -16.67 -4.97 -2.27
C LYS A 107 -16.20 -4.33 -0.96
N ALA A 108 -14.93 -4.56 -0.59
CA ALA A 108 -14.33 -3.99 0.60
C ALA A 108 -14.25 -2.45 0.54
N MET A 109 -13.85 -1.89 -0.60
CA MET A 109 -13.78 -0.45 -0.79
C MET A 109 -15.16 0.21 -0.77
N ASN A 110 -16.20 -0.43 -1.31
CA ASN A 110 -17.58 0.07 -1.19
C ASN A 110 -18.01 0.18 0.29
N ILE A 111 -17.74 -0.85 1.09
CA ILE A 111 -18.02 -0.82 2.53
C ILE A 111 -17.23 0.31 3.21
N ALA A 112 -15.96 0.50 2.85
CA ALA A 112 -15.16 1.58 3.39
C ALA A 112 -15.70 2.97 3.03
N ALA A 113 -16.22 3.17 1.80
CA ALA A 113 -16.85 4.42 1.39
C ALA A 113 -18.16 4.71 2.13
N ASP A 114 -18.94 3.67 2.44
CA ASP A 114 -20.18 3.83 3.23
C ASP A 114 -19.89 4.15 4.71
N MET A 115 -18.72 3.74 5.23
CA MET A 115 -18.35 3.91 6.64
C MET A 115 -17.46 5.13 6.91
N CYS A 116 -16.64 5.56 5.96
CA CYS A 116 -15.64 6.61 6.15
C CYS A 116 -16.02 7.87 5.36
N CYS A 117 -16.27 8.98 6.06
CA CYS A 117 -16.59 10.27 5.43
C CYS A 117 -15.47 10.85 4.54
N HIS A 118 -14.26 10.31 4.63
CA HIS A 118 -13.11 10.69 3.80
C HIS A 118 -12.84 9.70 2.65
N THR A 119 -13.73 8.73 2.42
CA THR A 119 -13.63 7.75 1.32
C THR A 119 -14.93 7.80 0.53
N ASN A 120 -14.86 7.84 -0.80
CA ASN A 120 -16.04 7.92 -1.68
C ASN A 120 -16.12 6.67 -2.58
N ASN A 121 -17.18 6.53 -3.36
CA ASN A 121 -17.40 5.35 -4.23
C ASN A 121 -16.67 5.43 -5.59
N ASN A 122 -15.73 6.34 -5.78
CA ASN A 122 -14.95 6.46 -7.01
C ASN A 122 -13.60 5.74 -6.85
N PHE A 123 -13.54 4.51 -7.35
CA PHE A 123 -12.36 3.66 -7.22
C PHE A 123 -11.65 3.44 -8.56
N ILE A 124 -10.33 3.39 -8.50
CA ILE A 124 -9.48 2.87 -9.58
C ILE A 124 -8.94 1.52 -9.10
N CYS A 125 -9.01 0.53 -9.98
CA CYS A 125 -8.53 -0.81 -9.68
C CYS A 125 -7.54 -1.24 -10.75
N GLU A 126 -6.32 -1.54 -10.30
CA GLU A 126 -5.25 -2.09 -11.11
C GLU A 126 -5.05 -3.56 -10.76
N THR A 127 -4.63 -4.37 -11.74
CA THR A 127 -4.33 -5.80 -11.57
C THR A 127 -2.99 -6.11 -12.23
N LEU A 128 -2.23 -7.04 -11.64
CA LEU A 128 -0.96 -7.53 -12.17
C LEU A 128 -1.17 -8.54 -13.32
#